data_AF-A0A2Z3GY85-F1
#
_entry.id   AF-A0A2Z3GY85-F1
#
_cell.length_a   1.000
_cell.length_b   1.000
_cell.length_c   1.000
_cell.angle_alpha   90.00
_cell.angle_beta   90.00
_cell.angle_gamma   90.00
#
_symmetry.space_group_name_H-M   'P 1'
#
loop_
_entity.id
_entity.type
_entity.pdbx_description
1 polymer ?
#
loop_
_entity_poly.entity_id
_entity_poly.type
_entity_poly.pdbx_seq_one_letter_code
_entity_poly.pdbx_strand_id
1 'polypeptide(L)'
;MAQPLLILLGCCTCVVLLIPVLMFLLTFIYRWSCVLCGLPKPGVTVAAGIMFVSWVAFVLAVSLLRAGVHAACDAARLPPWEASIITFLLALPIDLLISAGVEAGLMGVRFGKAVEVWYTQRLIHLAIVVVIVLVASVVYLIQQFV
;
A
#
# COMPACT_ATOMS: atom_id res chain seq x y z
N MET A 1 3.76 27.50 -28.33
CA MET A 1 3.98 26.03 -28.28
C MET A 1 4.84 25.56 -27.09
N ALA A 2 5.42 26.44 -26.26
CA ALA A 2 6.28 26.04 -25.13
C ALA A 2 5.53 25.65 -23.83
N GLN A 3 4.26 26.05 -23.69
CA GLN A 3 3.44 25.78 -22.49
C GLN A 3 3.17 24.30 -22.19
N PRO A 4 2.80 23.43 -23.15
CA PRO A 4 2.56 22.01 -22.84
C PRO A 4 3.84 21.28 -22.41
N LEU A 5 4.99 21.69 -22.94
CA LEU A 5 6.28 21.07 -22.63
C LEU A 5 6.76 21.44 -21.21
N LEU A 6 6.54 22.69 -20.77
CA LEU A 6 6.79 23.14 -19.40
C LEU A 6 5.90 22.45 -18.36
N ILE A 7 4.61 22.23 -18.68
CA ILE A 7 3.67 21.51 -17.80
C ILE A 7 4.07 20.04 -17.70
N LEU A 8 4.43 19.40 -18.82
CA LEU A 8 4.90 18.01 -18.83
C LEU A 8 6.21 17.86 -18.04
N LEU A 9 7.17 18.76 -18.24
CA LEU A 9 8.45 18.73 -17.54
C LEU A 9 8.25 18.93 -16.03
N GLY A 10 7.42 19.91 -15.64
CA GLY A 10 7.05 20.17 -14.24
C GLY A 10 6.37 18.98 -13.58
N CYS A 11 5.42 18.35 -14.28
CA CYS A 11 4.73 17.15 -13.80
C CYS A 11 5.69 15.97 -13.65
N CYS A 12 6.55 15.71 -14.64
CA CYS A 12 7.57 14.66 -14.57
C CYS A 12 8.56 14.90 -13.42
N THR A 13 9.06 16.12 -13.23
CA THR A 13 9.95 16.44 -12.10
C THR A 13 9.24 16.29 -10.76
N CYS A 14 7.98 16.72 -10.64
CA CYS A 14 7.20 16.51 -9.41
C CYS A 14 7.00 15.03 -9.11
N VAL A 15 6.65 14.22 -10.10
CA VAL A 15 6.46 12.77 -9.92
C VAL A 15 7.78 12.09 -9.51
N VAL A 16 8.89 12.44 -10.16
CA VAL A 16 10.22 11.89 -9.82
C VAL A 16 10.64 12.30 -8.42
N LEU A 17 10.33 13.51 -7.96
CA LEU A 17 10.59 13.95 -6.58
C LEU A 17 9.62 13.34 -5.56
N LEU A 18 8.40 13.02 -5.95
CA LEU A 18 7.38 12.46 -5.07
C LEU A 18 7.70 11.00 -4.69
N ILE A 19 8.23 10.21 -5.63
CA ILE A 19 8.58 8.80 -5.42
C ILE A 19 9.52 8.58 -4.21
N PRO A 20 10.68 9.26 -4.08
CA PRO A 20 11.56 9.07 -2.93
C PRO A 20 10.92 9.55 -1.63
N VAL A 21 10.09 10.60 -1.67
CA VAL A 21 9.33 11.08 -0.49
C VAL A 21 8.34 10.02 -0.04
N LEU A 22 7.60 9.41 -0.96
CA LEU A 22 6.64 8.36 -0.66
C LEU A 22 7.34 7.11 -0.09
N MET A 23 8.44 6.66 -0.71
CA MET A 23 9.24 5.54 -0.21
C MET A 23 9.79 5.82 1.19
N PHE A 24 10.26 7.04 1.45
CA PHE A 24 10.74 7.45 2.77
C PHE A 24 9.59 7.44 3.80
N LEU A 25 8.41 7.94 3.42
CA LEU A 25 7.24 7.94 4.29
C LEU A 25 6.80 6.50 4.64
N LEU A 26 6.70 5.61 3.65
CA LEU A 26 6.33 4.21 3.84
C LEU A 26 7.32 3.48 4.76
N THR A 27 8.62 3.67 4.52
CA THR A 27 9.67 3.08 5.37
C THR A 27 9.67 3.67 6.77
N PHE A 28 9.38 4.96 6.92
CA PHE A 28 9.24 5.61 8.23
C PHE A 28 8.05 5.03 9.01
N ILE A 29 6.88 4.89 8.37
CA ILE A 29 5.68 4.30 8.99
C ILE A 29 5.97 2.87 9.43
N TYR A 30 6.58 2.06 8.56
CA TYR A 30 6.95 0.68 8.88
C TYR A 30 7.89 0.59 10.10
N ARG A 31 8.93 1.43 10.13
CA ARG A 31 9.86 1.50 11.27
C ARG A 31 9.15 1.88 12.56
N TRP A 32 8.17 2.78 12.47
CA TRP A 32 7.35 3.17 13.61
C TRP A 32 6.41 2.06 14.08
N SER A 33 5.78 1.31 13.16
CA SER A 33 4.95 0.16 13.54
C SER A 33 5.78 -0.92 14.25
N CYS A 34 7.02 -1.19 13.80
CA CYS A 34 7.90 -2.12 14.52
C CYS A 34 8.15 -1.66 15.97
N VAL A 35 8.41 -0.37 16.18
CA VAL A 35 8.65 0.20 17.52
C VAL A 35 7.39 0.12 18.40
N LEU A 36 6.21 0.42 17.83
CA LEU A 36 4.93 0.33 18.55
C LEU A 36 4.60 -1.12 18.95
N CYS A 37 5.03 -2.11 18.18
CA CYS A 37 4.86 -3.53 18.49
C CYS A 37 5.95 -4.12 19.41
N GLY A 38 6.92 -3.29 19.84
CA GLY A 38 8.01 -3.69 20.74
C GLY A 38 9.17 -4.43 20.06
N LEU A 39 9.32 -4.31 18.74
CA LEU A 39 10.42 -4.90 17.98
C LEU A 39 11.61 -3.93 17.85
N PRO A 40 12.84 -4.46 17.66
CA PRO A 40 14.01 -3.62 17.41
C PRO A 40 13.81 -2.81 16.14
N LYS A 41 14.11 -1.50 16.20
CA LYS A 41 13.94 -0.58 15.07
C LYS A 41 14.92 -0.96 13.94
N PRO A 42 14.44 -1.41 12.77
CA PRO A 42 15.33 -1.78 11.68
C PRO A 42 16.01 -0.54 11.08
N GLY A 43 17.16 -0.75 10.45
CA GLY A 43 17.81 0.26 9.61
C GLY A 43 16.92 0.66 8.43
N VAL A 44 17.13 1.87 7.88
CA VAL A 44 16.30 2.38 6.78
C VAL A 44 16.43 1.50 5.53
N THR A 45 17.64 1.03 5.23
CA THR A 45 17.92 0.15 4.09
C THR A 45 17.25 -1.22 4.23
N VAL A 46 17.28 -1.80 5.43
CA VAL A 46 16.63 -3.08 5.73
C VAL A 46 15.11 -2.94 5.64
N ALA A 47 14.55 -1.89 6.24
CA ALA A 47 13.12 -1.58 6.15
C ALA A 47 12.67 -1.38 4.69
N ALA A 48 13.45 -0.63 3.90
CA ALA A 48 13.18 -0.42 2.48
C ALA A 48 13.22 -1.74 1.70
N GLY A 49 14.21 -2.60 1.98
CA GLY A 49 14.34 -3.92 1.35
C GLY A 49 13.15 -4.81 1.66
N ILE A 50 12.74 -4.91 2.93
CA ILE A 50 11.59 -5.72 3.36
C ILE A 50 10.30 -5.22 2.71
N MET A 51 10.09 -3.90 2.67
CA MET A 51 8.92 -3.30 2.03
C MET A 51 8.91 -3.52 0.52
N PHE A 52 10.08 -3.42 -0.13
CA PHE A 52 10.21 -3.69 -1.56
C PHE A 52 9.90 -5.16 -1.89
N VAL A 53 10.49 -6.10 -1.15
CA VAL A 53 10.24 -7.54 -1.34
C VAL A 53 8.77 -7.88 -1.10
N SER A 54 8.18 -7.34 -0.03
CA SER A 54 6.75 -7.54 0.28
C SER A 54 5.87 -6.98 -0.83
N TRP A 55 6.19 -5.80 -1.35
CA TRP A 55 5.46 -5.18 -2.46
C TRP A 55 5.55 -6.01 -3.75
N VAL A 56 6.75 -6.45 -4.15
CA VAL A 56 6.94 -7.30 -5.33
C VAL A 56 6.15 -8.60 -5.18
N ALA A 57 6.26 -9.27 -4.02
CA ALA A 57 5.54 -10.50 -3.74
C ALA A 57 4.01 -10.30 -3.79
N PHE A 58 3.51 -9.21 -3.22
CA PHE A 58 2.10 -8.86 -3.27
C PHE A 58 1.61 -8.59 -4.70
N VAL A 59 2.34 -7.81 -5.50
CA VAL A 59 1.98 -7.52 -6.90
C VAL A 59 1.93 -8.81 -7.72
N LEU A 60 2.89 -9.72 -7.53
CA LEU A 60 2.90 -11.02 -8.20
C LEU A 60 1.70 -11.88 -7.77
N ALA A 61 1.44 -11.98 -6.46
CA ALA A 61 0.31 -12.77 -5.96
C ALA A 61 -1.05 -12.22 -6.42
N VAL A 62 -1.24 -10.91 -6.39
CA VAL A 62 -2.49 -10.26 -6.83
C VAL A 62 -2.67 -10.35 -8.33
N SER A 63 -1.60 -10.28 -9.13
CA SER A 63 -1.73 -10.42 -10.59
C SER A 63 -2.17 -11.83 -10.99
N LEU A 64 -1.63 -12.87 -10.36
CA LEU A 64 -2.06 -14.26 -10.53
C LEU A 64 -3.50 -14.47 -10.03
N LEU A 65 -3.82 -13.94 -8.83
CA LEU A 65 -5.17 -14.01 -8.29
C LEU A 65 -6.18 -13.37 -9.23
N ARG A 66 -5.90 -12.16 -9.73
CA ARG A 66 -6.81 -11.43 -10.61
C ARG A 66 -7.07 -12.22 -11.89
N ALA A 67 -6.03 -12.74 -12.52
CA ALA A 67 -6.17 -13.56 -13.72
C ALA A 67 -7.02 -14.81 -13.47
N GLY A 68 -6.79 -15.52 -12.35
CA GLY A 68 -7.56 -16.70 -11.97
C GLY A 68 -9.02 -16.38 -11.65
N VAL A 69 -9.28 -15.34 -10.88
CA VAL A 69 -10.65 -14.93 -10.50
C VAL A 69 -11.44 -14.46 -11.72
N HIS A 70 -10.82 -13.69 -12.62
CA HIS A 70 -11.52 -13.24 -13.83
C HIS A 70 -11.85 -14.43 -14.74
N ALA A 71 -10.90 -15.35 -14.95
CA ALA A 71 -11.16 -16.56 -15.74
C ALA A 71 -12.26 -17.44 -15.11
N ALA A 72 -12.28 -17.57 -13.79
CA ALA A 72 -13.31 -18.34 -13.08
C ALA A 72 -14.69 -17.67 -13.16
N CYS A 73 -14.77 -16.35 -13.00
CA CYS A 73 -16.01 -15.59 -13.12
C CYS A 73 -16.55 -15.62 -14.57
N ASP A 74 -15.67 -15.52 -15.57
CA ASP A 74 -16.05 -15.62 -16.98
C ASP A 74 -16.60 -17.02 -17.30
N ALA A 75 -15.96 -18.08 -16.79
CA ALA A 75 -16.46 -19.45 -16.92
C ALA A 75 -17.84 -19.65 -16.25
N ALA A 76 -18.08 -18.95 -15.13
CA ALA A 76 -19.35 -18.96 -14.41
C ALA A 76 -20.40 -17.97 -14.97
N ARG A 77 -20.07 -17.19 -16.03
CA ARG A 77 -20.90 -16.12 -16.61
C ARG A 77 -21.34 -15.06 -15.59
N LEU A 78 -20.49 -14.79 -14.60
CA LEU A 78 -20.71 -13.73 -13.63
C LEU A 78 -20.30 -12.37 -14.21
N PRO A 79 -20.92 -11.27 -13.76
CA PRO A 79 -20.57 -9.95 -14.22
C PRO A 79 -19.16 -9.53 -13.74
N PRO A 80 -18.41 -8.76 -14.53
CA PRO A 80 -17.00 -8.45 -14.27
C PRO A 80 -16.75 -7.62 -12.98
N TRP A 81 -17.79 -6.94 -12.46
CA TRP A 81 -17.68 -6.20 -11.20
C TRP A 81 -17.59 -7.15 -9.99
N GLU A 82 -18.23 -8.32 -10.03
CA GLU A 82 -18.14 -9.32 -8.96
C GLU A 82 -16.72 -9.88 -8.86
N ALA A 83 -16.08 -10.17 -10.00
CA ALA A 83 -14.69 -10.59 -10.06
C ALA A 83 -13.75 -9.58 -9.38
N SER A 84 -14.04 -8.28 -9.52
CA SER A 84 -13.26 -7.22 -8.88
C SER A 84 -13.44 -7.19 -7.36
N ILE A 85 -14.66 -7.38 -6.87
CA ILE A 85 -14.95 -7.45 -5.42
C ILE A 85 -14.31 -8.68 -4.80
N ILE A 86 -14.44 -9.84 -5.44
CA ILE A 86 -13.84 -11.10 -4.98
C ILE A 86 -12.32 -10.96 -4.91
N THR A 87 -11.70 -10.40 -5.97
CA THR A 87 -10.26 -10.15 -6.00
C THR A 87 -9.83 -9.20 -4.88
N PHE A 88 -10.58 -8.13 -4.62
CA PHE A 88 -10.29 -7.18 -3.55
C PHE A 88 -10.36 -7.82 -2.16
N LEU A 89 -11.41 -8.61 -1.89
CA LEU A 89 -11.57 -9.31 -0.61
C LEU A 89 -10.48 -10.36 -0.38
N LEU A 90 -10.05 -11.07 -1.43
CA LEU A 90 -8.98 -12.05 -1.36
C LEU A 90 -7.58 -11.43 -1.31
N ALA A 91 -7.40 -10.21 -1.82
CA ALA A 91 -6.12 -9.52 -1.77
C ALA A 91 -5.69 -9.17 -0.33
N LEU A 92 -6.63 -8.84 0.56
CA LEU A 92 -6.34 -8.51 1.97
C LEU A 92 -5.65 -9.63 2.76
N PRO A 93 -6.20 -10.86 2.84
CA PRO A 93 -5.53 -11.96 3.56
C PRO A 93 -4.22 -12.38 2.88
N ILE A 94 -4.11 -12.23 1.56
CA ILE A 94 -2.86 -12.48 0.83
C ILE A 94 -1.78 -11.45 1.21
N ASP A 95 -2.14 -10.16 1.25
CA ASP A 95 -1.23 -9.09 1.69
C ASP A 95 -0.71 -9.33 3.10
N LEU A 96 -1.61 -9.72 4.01
CA LEU A 96 -1.27 -10.09 5.39
C LEU A 96 -0.29 -11.26 5.42
N LEU A 97 -0.59 -12.34 4.69
CA LEU A 97 0.22 -13.56 4.70
C LEU A 97 1.61 -13.32 4.14
N ILE A 98 1.69 -12.59 3.02
CA ILE A 98 2.95 -12.24 2.37
C ILE A 98 3.78 -11.33 3.27
N SER A 99 3.19 -10.24 3.77
CA SER A 99 3.94 -9.27 4.58
C SER A 99 4.41 -9.90 5.89
N ALA A 100 3.54 -10.63 6.58
CA ALA A 100 3.90 -11.31 7.82
C ALA A 100 4.92 -12.44 7.58
N GLY A 101 4.82 -13.15 6.46
CA GLY A 101 5.76 -14.20 6.07
C GLY A 101 7.15 -13.64 5.72
N VAL A 102 7.20 -12.55 4.93
CA VAL A 102 8.45 -11.87 4.56
C VAL A 102 9.11 -11.26 5.79
N GLU A 103 8.34 -10.62 6.67
CA GLU A 103 8.85 -10.04 7.91
C GLU A 103 9.34 -11.12 8.88
N ALA A 104 8.59 -12.21 9.09
CA ALA A 104 9.04 -13.33 9.91
C ALA A 104 10.31 -13.99 9.34
N GLY A 105 10.39 -14.18 8.01
CA GLY A 105 11.52 -14.80 7.34
C GLY A 105 12.78 -13.92 7.33
N LEU A 106 12.65 -12.61 7.07
CA LEU A 106 13.79 -11.71 6.94
C LEU A 106 14.25 -11.12 8.27
N MET A 107 13.34 -10.88 9.22
CA MET A 107 13.70 -10.34 10.54
C MET A 107 13.86 -11.43 11.61
N GLY A 108 13.50 -12.68 11.33
CA GLY A 108 13.54 -13.76 12.32
C GLY A 108 12.57 -13.56 13.49
N VAL A 109 11.50 -12.79 13.28
CA VAL A 109 10.46 -12.54 14.28
C VAL A 109 9.37 -13.61 14.22
N ARG A 110 8.66 -13.83 15.33
CA ARG A 110 7.51 -14.73 15.34
C ARG A 110 6.42 -14.21 14.40
N PHE A 111 5.79 -15.10 13.64
CA PHE A 111 4.72 -14.75 12.71
C PHE A 111 3.61 -13.92 13.36
N GLY A 112 3.19 -14.26 14.58
CA GLY A 112 2.18 -13.47 15.32
C GLY A 112 2.59 -12.01 15.56
N LYS A 113 3.88 -11.73 15.79
CA LYS A 113 4.38 -10.35 15.92
C LYS A 113 4.42 -9.62 14.58
N ALA A 114 4.76 -10.31 13.50
CA ALA A 114 4.70 -9.73 12.16
C ALA A 114 3.25 -9.37 11.77
N VAL A 115 2.26 -10.15 12.19
CA VAL A 115 0.83 -9.81 12.01
C VAL A 115 0.46 -8.54 12.77
N GLU A 116 0.93 -8.37 14.01
CA GLU A 116 0.70 -7.12 14.78
C GLU A 116 1.30 -5.89 14.08
N VAL A 117 2.51 -6.03 13.52
CA VAL A 117 3.17 -4.93 12.78
C VAL A 117 2.38 -4.60 11.52
N TRP A 118 1.98 -5.60 10.74
CA TRP A 118 1.17 -5.40 9.54
C TRP A 118 -0.14 -4.68 9.86
N TYR A 119 -0.83 -5.08 10.92
CA TYR A 119 -2.08 -4.46 11.33
C TYR A 119 -1.87 -3.00 11.76
N THR A 120 -0.84 -2.74 12.56
CA THR A 120 -0.46 -1.39 13.01
C THR A 120 -0.12 -0.50 11.83
N GLN A 121 0.67 -1.01 10.88
CA GLN A 121 1.01 -0.31 9.65
C GLN A 121 -0.26 0.04 8.86
N ARG A 122 -1.16 -0.93 8.60
CA ARG A 122 -2.40 -0.69 7.85
C ARG A 122 -3.31 0.31 8.53
N LEU A 123 -3.40 0.29 9.86
CA LEU A 123 -4.19 1.24 10.63
C LEU A 123 -3.65 2.67 10.49
N ILE A 124 -2.33 2.85 10.53
CA ILE A 124 -1.70 4.17 10.29
C ILE A 124 -2.01 4.67 8.86
N HIS A 125 -1.90 3.81 7.85
CA HIS A 125 -2.22 4.19 6.47
C HIS A 125 -3.68 4.60 6.31
N LEU A 126 -4.61 3.82 6.88
CA LEU A 126 -6.04 4.14 6.84
C LEU A 126 -6.34 5.44 7.59
N ALA A 127 -5.72 5.67 8.75
CA ALA A 127 -5.87 6.92 9.50
C ALA A 127 -5.42 8.13 8.68
N ILE A 128 -4.28 8.04 8.00
CA ILE A 128 -3.79 9.10 7.11
C ILE A 128 -4.80 9.37 5.97
N VAL A 129 -5.29 8.32 5.31
CA VAL A 129 -6.28 8.46 4.24
C VAL A 129 -7.56 9.12 4.74
N VAL A 130 -8.07 8.71 5.91
CA VAL A 130 -9.29 9.30 6.51
C VAL A 130 -9.09 10.78 6.82
N VAL A 131 -7.93 11.17 7.36
CA VAL A 131 -7.61 12.58 7.64
C VAL A 131 -7.56 13.40 6.35
N ILE A 132 -6.92 12.88 5.29
CA ILE A 132 -6.85 13.56 3.99
C ILE A 132 -8.25 13.75 3.40
N VAL A 133 -9.08 12.70 3.41
CA VAL A 133 -10.45 12.76 2.91
C VAL A 133 -11.29 13.75 3.71
N LEU A 134 -11.14 13.78 5.04
CA LEU A 134 -11.84 14.74 5.90
C LEU A 134 -11.46 16.18 5.57
N VAL A 135 -10.16 16.49 5.48
CA VAL A 135 -9.69 17.84 5.15
C VAL A 135 -10.18 18.26 3.76
N ALA A 136 -10.05 17.39 2.75
CA ALA A 136 -10.52 17.66 1.40
C ALA A 136 -12.04 17.92 1.36
N SER A 137 -12.82 17.14 2.12
CA SER A 137 -14.28 17.29 2.19
C SER A 137 -14.67 18.61 2.85
N VAL A 138 -13.98 19.01 3.93
CA VAL A 138 -14.21 20.30 4.61
C VAL A 138 -13.87 21.47 3.69
N VAL A 139 -12.73 21.42 2.99
CA VAL A 139 -12.33 22.46 2.02
C VAL A 139 -13.36 22.58 0.90
N TYR A 140 -13.80 21.45 0.34
CA TYR A 140 -14.84 21.42 -0.70
C TYR A 140 -16.15 22.05 -0.21
N LEU A 141 -16.60 21.71 1.00
CA LEU A 141 -17.80 22.31 1.59
C LEU A 141 -17.65 23.83 1.73
N ILE A 142 -16.51 24.29 2.28
CA ILE A 142 -16.24 25.74 2.42
C ILE A 142 -16.27 26.44 1.06
N GLN A 143 -15.68 25.85 0.01
CA GLN A 143 -15.70 26.38 -1.35
C GLN A 143 -17.09 26.43 -1.99
N GLN A 144 -18.05 25.63 -1.51
CA GLN A 144 -19.44 25.71 -1.99
C GLN A 144 -20.28 26.78 -1.27
N PHE A 145 -19.87 27.17 -0.06
CA PHE A 145 -20.59 28.17 0.76
C PHE A 145 -20.04 29.60 0.63
N VAL A 146 -18.86 29.78 0.01
CA VAL A 146 -18.22 31.07 -0.31
C VAL A 146 -18.37 31.36 -1.79
#